data_AF-A0A1H5AJH3-F1
#
_entry.id   AF-A0A1H5AJH3-F1
#
_cell.length_a   1.000
_cell.length_b   1.000
_cell.length_c   1.000
_cell.angle_alpha   90.00
_cell.angle_beta   90.00
_cell.angle_gamma   90.00
#
_symmetry.space_group_name_H-M   'P 1'
#
loop_
_entity.id
_entity.type
_entity.pdbx_description
1 polymer ?
#
loop_
_entity_poly.entity_id
_entity_poly.type
_entity_poly.pdbx_seq_one_letter_code
_entity_poly.pdbx_strand_id
1 'polypeptide(L)'
;MALSDYWLKASEACVYIRSHYGIYMDLQKIHKLRKAGYFEWKQFPGQWIRVSKHSLDSAYGGPYEAVADTEKAEAEPPEAA
;
A
#
# COMPACT_ATOMS: atom_id res chain seq x y z
N MET A 1 -3.62 14.86 -21.73
CA MET A 1 -2.92 13.68 -21.18
C MET A 1 -3.94 12.85 -20.42
N ALA A 2 -3.88 11.52 -20.58
CA ALA A 2 -5.02 10.62 -20.47
C ALA A 2 -5.53 10.39 -19.04
N LEU A 3 -6.84 10.45 -18.85
CA LEU A 3 -7.57 10.00 -17.64
C LEU A 3 -7.51 8.47 -17.43
N SER A 4 -6.65 7.75 -18.15
CA SER A 4 -6.56 6.29 -18.17
C SER A 4 -5.49 5.72 -17.23
N ASP A 5 -4.60 6.55 -16.68
CA ASP A 5 -3.46 6.10 -15.85
C ASP A 5 -3.76 5.89 -14.36
N TYR A 6 -4.98 6.19 -13.90
CA TYR A 6 -5.31 6.15 -12.47
C TYR A 6 -5.99 4.85 -12.01
N TRP A 7 -6.43 3.99 -12.93
CA TRP A 7 -7.18 2.77 -12.60
C TRP A 7 -6.53 1.54 -13.22
N LEU A 8 -5.82 0.77 -12.40
CA LEU A 8 -5.06 -0.42 -12.78
C LEU A 8 -5.89 -1.69 -12.63
N LYS A 9 -5.68 -2.69 -13.49
CA LYS A 9 -6.18 -4.04 -13.22
C LYS A 9 -5.44 -4.65 -12.03
N ALA A 10 -6.02 -5.67 -11.40
CA ALA A 10 -5.38 -6.36 -10.28
C ALA A 10 -3.98 -6.92 -10.63
N SER A 11 -3.81 -7.44 -11.84
CA SER A 11 -2.50 -7.93 -12.33
C SER A 11 -1.48 -6.82 -12.51
N GLU A 12 -1.90 -5.67 -13.04
CA GLU A 12 -1.05 -4.48 -13.20
C GLU A 12 -0.67 -3.89 -11.84
N ALA A 13 -1.60 -3.88 -10.89
CA ALA A 13 -1.34 -3.45 -9.51
C ALA A 13 -0.30 -4.33 -8.81
N CYS A 14 -0.35 -5.66 -8.98
CA CYS A 14 0.68 -6.57 -8.47
C CYS A 14 2.08 -6.22 -9.01
N VAL A 15 2.18 -6.02 -10.33
CA VAL A 15 3.46 -5.65 -10.97
C VAL A 15 3.91 -4.27 -10.50
N TYR A 16 3.00 -3.30 -10.44
CA TYR A 16 3.27 -1.95 -9.99
C TYR A 16 3.85 -1.92 -8.59
N ILE A 17 3.21 -2.61 -7.64
CA ILE A 17 3.64 -2.64 -6.24
C ILE A 17 5.00 -3.32 -6.09
N ARG A 18 5.23 -4.41 -6.84
CA ARG A 18 6.51 -5.09 -6.85
C ARG A 18 7.62 -4.19 -7.41
N SER A 19 7.36 -3.50 -8.52
CA SER A 19 8.36 -2.67 -9.19
C SER A 19 8.64 -1.34 -8.48
N HIS A 20 7.62 -0.72 -7.86
CA HIS A 20 7.76 0.58 -7.21
C HIS A 20 8.11 0.49 -5.71
N TYR A 21 7.59 -0.52 -5.00
CA TYR A 21 7.79 -0.65 -3.54
C TYR A 21 8.64 -1.86 -3.16
N GLY A 22 9.00 -2.74 -4.10
CA GLY A 22 9.72 -3.98 -3.78
C GLY A 22 8.89 -4.99 -2.98
N ILE A 23 7.58 -4.75 -2.80
CA ILE A 23 6.70 -5.60 -2.00
C ILE A 23 6.13 -6.72 -2.87
N TYR A 24 6.32 -7.97 -2.45
CA TYR A 24 5.72 -9.12 -3.12
C TYR A 24 4.23 -9.23 -2.79
N MET A 25 3.39 -8.88 -3.76
CA MET A 25 1.94 -8.94 -3.66
C MET A 25 1.35 -9.87 -4.71
N ASP A 26 0.62 -10.89 -4.25
CA ASP A 26 -0.12 -11.82 -5.12
C ASP A 26 -1.55 -11.33 -5.40
N LEU A 27 -2.13 -11.76 -6.51
CA LEU A 27 -3.52 -11.46 -6.89
C LEU A 27 -4.50 -11.83 -5.78
N GLN A 28 -4.29 -12.96 -5.10
CA GLN A 28 -5.10 -13.40 -3.97
C GLN A 28 -5.10 -12.36 -2.83
N LYS A 29 -3.94 -11.79 -2.51
CA LYS A 29 -3.81 -10.75 -1.47
C LYS A 29 -4.52 -9.47 -1.88
N ILE A 30 -4.35 -9.05 -3.13
CA ILE A 30 -5.07 -7.89 -3.69
C ILE A 30 -6.59 -8.06 -3.60
N HIS A 31 -7.10 -9.26 -3.94
CA HIS A 31 -8.54 -9.55 -3.82
C HIS A 31 -9.03 -9.60 -2.36
N LYS A 32 -8.20 -10.03 -1.41
CA LYS A 32 -8.53 -9.96 0.02
C LYS A 32 -8.61 -8.50 0.49
N LEU A 33 -7.62 -7.68 0.11
CA LEU A 33 -7.59 -6.24 0.43
C LEU A 33 -8.79 -5.51 -0.18
N ARG A 34 -9.26 -5.94 -1.35
CA ARG A 34 -10.54 -5.49 -1.91
C ARG A 34 -11.72 -5.74 -0.98
N LYS A 35 -11.88 -6.99 -0.52
CA LYS A 35 -13.00 -7.35 0.36
C LYS A 35 -12.95 -6.59 1.69
N ALA A 36 -11.75 -6.28 2.16
CA ALA A 36 -11.53 -5.52 3.38
C ALA A 36 -11.62 -3.99 3.20
N GLY A 37 -11.78 -3.49 1.96
CA GLY A 37 -11.98 -2.05 1.70
C GLY A 37 -10.72 -1.18 1.80
N TYR A 38 -9.52 -1.78 1.74
CA TYR A 38 -8.25 -1.05 1.90
C TYR A 38 -7.89 -0.12 0.73
N PHE A 39 -8.44 -0.38 -0.46
CA PHE A 39 -8.15 0.40 -1.66
C PHE A 39 -9.44 0.90 -2.29
N GLU A 40 -9.31 1.93 -3.12
CA GLU A 40 -10.43 2.38 -3.94
C GLU A 40 -10.55 1.49 -5.17
N TRP A 41 -11.75 0.97 -5.39
CA TRP A 41 -12.05 0.09 -6.51
C TRP A 41 -13.17 0.68 -7.35
N LYS A 42 -13.01 0.61 -8.67
CA LYS A 42 -14.04 1.02 -9.62
C LYS A 42 -14.35 -0.12 -10.57
N GLN A 43 -15.61 -0.49 -10.60
CA GLN A 43 -16.14 -1.40 -11.61
C GLN A 43 -16.53 -0.56 -12.83
N PHE A 44 -15.93 -0.87 -13.97
CA PHE A 44 -16.28 -0.24 -15.24
C PHE A 44 -17.30 -1.14 -15.96
N PRO A 45 -18.40 -0.59 -16.50
CA PRO A 45 -19.41 -1.38 -17.19
C PRO A 45 -18.77 -2.10 -18.39
N GLY A 46 -18.94 -3.43 -18.45
CA GLY A 46 -18.35 -4.28 -19.50
C GLY A 46 -16.85 -4.58 -19.33
N GLN A 47 -16.23 -4.20 -18.21
CA GLN A 47 -14.81 -4.45 -17.94
C GLN A 47 -14.55 -5.03 -16.55
N TRP A 48 -13.33 -5.53 -16.39
CA TRP A 48 -12.80 -6.03 -15.12
C TRP A 48 -12.69 -4.88 -14.11
N ILE A 49 -12.88 -5.21 -12.83
CA ILE A 49 -12.73 -4.28 -11.71
C ILE A 49 -11.29 -3.76 -11.67
N ARG A 50 -11.14 -2.46 -11.47
CA ARG A 50 -9.84 -1.79 -11.41
C ARG A 50 -9.62 -1.15 -10.05
N VAL A 51 -8.37 -1.07 -9.62
CA VAL A 51 -7.91 -0.44 -8.39
C VAL A 51 -7.29 0.91 -8.69
N SER A 52 -7.54 1.89 -7.84
CA SER A 52 -6.97 3.23 -7.94
C SER A 52 -5.48 3.16 -7.63
N LYS A 53 -4.65 3.58 -8.60
CA LYS A 53 -3.21 3.76 -8.41
C LYS A 53 -2.93 4.70 -7.23
N HIS A 54 -3.69 5.79 -7.12
CA HIS A 54 -3.56 6.73 -6.01
C HIS A 54 -3.80 6.08 -4.64
N SER A 55 -4.78 5.17 -4.53
CA SER A 55 -5.00 4.44 -3.28
C SER A 55 -3.89 3.45 -2.95
N LEU A 56 -3.27 2.83 -3.98
CA LEU A 56 -2.08 2.00 -3.80
C LEU A 56 -0.91 2.85 -3.34
N ASP A 57 -0.69 4.00 -3.99
CA ASP A 57 0.35 4.96 -3.63
C ASP A 57 0.12 5.52 -2.23
N SER A 58 -1.12 5.76 -1.80
CA SER A 58 -1.41 6.21 -0.43
C SER A 58 -1.13 5.12 0.60
N ALA A 59 -1.42 3.86 0.26
CA ALA A 59 -1.24 2.73 1.18
C ALA A 59 0.21 2.22 1.26
N TYR A 60 0.97 2.33 0.18
CA TYR A 60 2.34 1.82 0.08
C TYR A 60 3.41 2.89 -0.11
N GLY A 61 3.02 4.07 -0.61
CA GLY A 61 3.90 5.20 -0.94
C GLY A 61 3.59 6.49 -0.18
N GLY A 62 2.77 6.45 0.87
CA GLY A 62 2.84 7.49 1.90
C GLY A 62 4.29 7.64 2.38
N PRO A 63 4.69 8.80 2.92
CA PRO A 63 6.00 8.88 3.55
C PRO A 63 6.10 7.68 4.48
N TYR A 64 7.20 6.95 4.41
CA TYR A 64 7.65 6.24 5.57
C TYR A 64 7.89 7.32 6.62
N GLU A 65 6.83 7.79 7.28
CA GLU A 65 6.88 7.99 8.71
C GLU A 65 7.27 6.59 9.20
N ALA A 66 8.59 6.36 9.21
CA ALA A 66 9.21 5.86 10.41
C ALA A 66 8.40 6.53 11.50
N VAL A 67 7.51 5.77 12.13
CA VAL A 67 6.97 6.19 13.40
C VAL A 67 8.25 6.43 14.17
N ALA A 68 8.61 7.71 14.29
CA ALA A 68 9.60 8.15 15.22
C ALA A 68 8.94 7.76 16.53
N ASP A 69 9.25 6.55 16.97
CA ASP A 69 9.05 6.12 18.33
C ASP A 69 10.07 6.90 19.15
N THR A 70 9.91 8.22 19.18
CA THR A 70 10.09 8.96 20.42
C THR A 70 9.01 8.43 21.34
N GLU A 71 9.35 7.41 22.12
CA GLU A 71 9.51 7.55 23.56
C GLU A 71 9.40 6.18 24.25
N LYS A 72 10.55 5.54 24.47
CA LYS A 72 10.77 4.89 25.75
C LYS A 72 12.16 5.22 26.25
N ALA A 73 12.21 6.33 26.99
CA ALA A 73 13.15 6.46 28.08
C ALA A 73 13.01 5.23 28.98
N GLU A 74 14.04 4.39 29.03
CA GLU A 74 14.31 3.59 30.21
C GLU A 74 15.80 3.69 30.47
N ALA A 75 16.08 4.31 31.61
CA ALA A 75 17.36 4.74 32.10
C ALA A 75 18.43 3.64 32.07
N GLU A 76 19.67 4.07 31.82
CA GLU A 76 20.85 3.35 32.25
C GLU A 76 20.67 2.89 33.71
N PRO A 77 20.99 1.63 34.06
CA PRO A 77 21.05 1.24 35.47
C PRO A 77 22.19 2.04 36.12
N PRO A 78 21.96 2.70 37.29
CA PRO A 78 23.06 3.32 37.99
C PRO A 78 24.08 2.25 38.38
N GLU A 79 25.32 2.45 37.96
CA GLU A 79 26.49 1.74 38.40
C GLU A 79 26.57 1.89 39.93
N ALA A 80 26.33 0.78 40.65
CA ALA A 80 26.53 0.72 42.08
C ALA A 80 28.05 0.58 42.34
N ALA A 81 28.67 1.68 42.77
CA ALA A 81 29.99 1.71 43.40
C ALA A 81 29.92 2.56 44.67
#